data_AF-A0A1Y6MJ05-F1
#
_entry.id   AF-A0A1Y6MJ05-F1
#
_cell.length_a   1.000
_cell.length_b   1.000
_cell.length_c   1.000
_cell.angle_alpha   90.00
_cell.angle_beta   90.00
_cell.angle_gamma   90.00
#
_symmetry.space_group_name_H-M   'P 1'
#
loop_
_entity.id
_entity.type
_entity.pdbx_description
1 polymer ?
#
loop_
_entity_poly.entity_id
_entity_poly.type
_entity_poly.pdbx_seq_one_letter_code
_entity_poly.pdbx_strand_id
1 'polypeptide(L)'
;MNRGSHPTQVGFTLIEMIISLVIFAMAMVVLSRFLFPQITLSAEPHYQARAAALANAMMNEILARKFDANSDDNGEQIRCDDTQDLQGVEIDNPCAITLVANTEQQQLTTVDDYIGCWQGKSASCQDGNGRPLSNALGNSIAADYSHFTVTVAIFYDNNLTNNPNSTTAVTPHNYKRINMVVDSGRYGRYSFSAYRGNY
;
A
#
# COMPACT_ATOMS: atom_id res chain seq x y z
N MET A 1 24.33 -70.17 33.27
CA MET A 1 23.07 -69.69 33.86
C MET A 1 23.02 -68.18 33.80
N ASN A 2 22.03 -67.60 33.12
CA ASN A 2 21.81 -66.15 33.08
C ASN A 2 20.53 -65.84 33.86
N ARG A 3 20.65 -65.22 35.04
CA ARG A 3 19.52 -64.87 35.92
C ARG A 3 19.03 -63.48 35.51
N GLY A 4 17.92 -63.42 34.78
CA GLY A 4 17.27 -62.16 34.42
C GLY A 4 16.71 -61.47 35.67
N SER A 5 17.15 -60.24 35.92
CA SER A 5 16.60 -59.37 36.96
C SER A 5 15.17 -58.95 36.59
N HIS A 6 14.18 -59.31 37.42
CA HIS A 6 12.82 -58.83 37.26
C HIS A 6 12.71 -57.40 37.82
N PRO A 7 12.28 -56.41 37.02
CA PRO A 7 12.03 -55.07 37.53
C PRO A 7 10.82 -55.11 38.47
N THR A 8 10.99 -54.61 39.69
CA THR A 8 9.90 -54.43 40.65
C THR A 8 8.98 -53.32 40.17
N GLN A 9 7.73 -53.66 39.90
CA GLN A 9 6.69 -52.71 39.51
C GLN A 9 6.22 -51.94 40.74
N VAL A 10 6.54 -50.64 40.79
CA VAL A 10 6.10 -49.73 41.86
C VAL A 10 4.81 -49.05 41.38
N GLY A 11 3.73 -49.20 42.13
CA GLY A 11 2.43 -48.60 41.82
C GLY A 11 2.37 -47.12 42.21
N PHE A 12 1.54 -46.36 41.51
CA PHE A 12 1.25 -44.96 41.84
C PHE A 12 0.31 -44.85 43.05
N THR A 13 0.54 -43.85 43.89
CA THR A 13 -0.37 -43.54 45.00
C THR A 13 -1.54 -42.68 44.52
N LEU A 14 -2.69 -42.77 45.20
CA LEU A 14 -3.88 -41.98 44.85
C LEU A 14 -3.62 -40.47 44.92
N ILE A 15 -2.79 -40.03 45.87
CA ILE A 15 -2.45 -38.61 46.04
C ILE A 15 -1.60 -38.07 44.89
N GLU A 16 -0.70 -38.90 44.33
CA GLU A 16 0.17 -38.52 43.22
C GLU A 16 -0.62 -38.33 41.92
N MET A 17 -1.67 -39.13 41.70
CA MET A 17 -2.60 -38.95 40.58
C MET A 17 -3.41 -37.66 40.70
N ILE A 18 -3.85 -37.29 41.91
CA ILE A 18 -4.56 -36.03 42.16
C ILE A 18 -3.66 -34.83 41.86
N ILE A 19 -2.43 -34.85 42.39
CA ILE A 19 -1.46 -33.75 42.17
C ILE A 19 -1.17 -33.61 40.66
N SER A 20 -0.95 -34.71 39.95
CA SER A 20 -0.70 -34.70 38.51
C SER A 20 -1.87 -34.13 37.70
N LEU A 21 -3.11 -34.49 38.05
CA LEU A 21 -4.31 -33.98 37.37
C LEU A 21 -4.49 -32.47 37.61
N VAL A 22 -4.21 -31.98 38.83
CA VAL A 22 -4.28 -30.56 39.15
C VAL A 22 -3.23 -29.76 38.37
N ILE A 23 -1.99 -30.26 38.30
CA ILE A 23 -0.91 -29.61 37.55
C ILE A 23 -1.25 -29.60 36.04
N PHE A 24 -1.76 -30.70 35.51
CA PHE A 24 -2.18 -30.79 34.11
C PHE A 24 -3.32 -29.80 33.79
N ALA A 25 -4.32 -29.70 34.67
CA ALA A 25 -5.42 -28.75 34.52
C ALA A 25 -4.91 -27.29 34.53
N MET A 26 -4.00 -26.94 35.45
CA MET A 26 -3.38 -25.61 35.46
C MET A 26 -2.57 -25.35 34.18
N ALA A 27 -1.77 -26.32 33.73
CA ALA A 27 -1.00 -26.20 32.49
C ALA A 27 -1.91 -25.97 31.28
N MET A 28 -3.03 -26.69 31.19
CA MET A 28 -3.99 -26.57 30.09
C MET A 28 -4.70 -25.20 30.09
N VAL A 29 -5.01 -24.64 31.27
CA VAL A 29 -5.58 -23.28 31.38
C VAL A 29 -4.58 -22.23 30.92
N VAL A 30 -3.31 -22.34 31.33
CA VAL A 30 -2.25 -21.43 30.91
C VAL A 30 -2.04 -21.53 29.39
N LEU A 31 -1.86 -22.74 28.85
CA LEU A 31 -1.69 -22.96 27.41
C LEU A 31 -2.88 -22.43 26.60
N SER A 32 -4.11 -22.61 27.08
CA SER A 32 -5.31 -22.07 26.43
C SER A 32 -5.24 -20.54 26.38
N ARG A 33 -4.90 -19.89 27.49
CA ARG A 33 -4.78 -18.41 27.54
C ARG A 33 -3.72 -17.86 26.59
N PHE A 34 -2.66 -18.63 26.30
CA PHE A 34 -1.60 -18.23 25.36
C PHE A 34 -1.93 -18.58 23.90
N LEU A 35 -2.57 -19.71 23.63
CA LEU A 35 -2.85 -20.19 22.28
C LEU A 35 -4.05 -19.49 21.63
N PHE A 36 -5.13 -19.25 22.40
CA PHE A 36 -6.35 -18.63 21.88
C PHE A 36 -6.17 -17.20 21.33
N PRO A 37 -5.42 -16.27 21.96
CA PRO A 37 -5.28 -14.91 21.43
C PRO A 37 -4.43 -14.79 20.15
N GLN A 38 -3.64 -15.81 19.78
CA GLN A 38 -2.89 -15.78 18.52
C GLN A 38 -3.77 -16.00 17.29
N ILE A 39 -4.89 -16.70 17.43
CA ILE A 39 -5.73 -17.10 16.29
C ILE A 39 -6.44 -15.88 15.67
N THR A 40 -6.83 -14.89 16.49
CA THR A 40 -7.56 -13.70 16.01
C THR A 40 -6.66 -12.66 15.34
N LEU A 41 -5.36 -12.63 15.63
CA LEU A 41 -4.41 -11.67 15.08
C LEU A 41 -3.61 -12.21 13.87
N SER A 42 -3.83 -13.46 13.47
CA SER A 42 -3.03 -14.11 12.42
C SER A 42 -3.28 -13.58 11.01
N ALA A 43 -4.46 -13.00 10.75
CA ALA A 43 -4.82 -12.54 9.40
C ALA A 43 -4.24 -11.15 9.08
N GLU A 44 -4.17 -10.25 10.06
CA GLU A 44 -3.72 -8.87 9.89
C GLU A 44 -2.32 -8.73 9.23
N PRO A 45 -1.26 -9.43 9.66
CA PRO A 45 0.05 -9.32 9.03
C PRO A 45 0.05 -9.79 7.57
N HIS A 46 -0.81 -10.76 7.23
CA HIS A 46 -0.98 -11.19 5.85
C HIS A 46 -1.64 -10.10 4.99
N TYR A 47 -2.68 -9.42 5.49
CA TYR A 47 -3.31 -8.30 4.77
C TYR A 47 -2.38 -7.09 4.68
N GLN A 48 -1.60 -6.79 5.72
CA GLN A 48 -0.58 -5.74 5.69
C GLN A 48 0.48 -6.00 4.62
N ALA A 49 0.99 -7.24 4.52
CA ALA A 49 1.98 -7.60 3.50
C ALA A 49 1.40 -7.44 2.08
N ARG A 50 0.14 -7.85 1.87
CA ARG A 50 -0.55 -7.65 0.59
C ARG A 50 -0.82 -6.19 0.28
N ALA A 51 -1.20 -5.39 1.27
CA ALA A 51 -1.39 -3.94 1.11
C ALA A 51 -0.09 -3.24 0.72
N ALA A 52 1.03 -3.62 1.35
CA ALA A 52 2.35 -3.10 0.99
C ALA A 52 2.80 -3.53 -0.41
N ALA A 53 2.54 -4.78 -0.80
CA ALA A 53 2.84 -5.26 -2.15
C ALA A 53 2.04 -4.51 -3.21
N LEU A 54 0.74 -4.29 -2.99
CA LEU A 54 -0.13 -3.50 -3.86
C LEU A 54 0.35 -2.05 -3.95
N ALA A 55 0.63 -1.43 -2.80
CA ALA A 55 1.12 -0.06 -2.74
C ALA A 55 2.43 0.11 -3.51
N ASN A 56 3.40 -0.78 -3.31
CA ASN A 56 4.68 -0.73 -4.01
C ASN A 56 4.52 -0.94 -5.52
N ALA A 57 3.69 -1.90 -5.94
CA ALA A 57 3.44 -2.14 -7.35
C ALA A 57 2.82 -0.90 -8.03
N MET A 58 1.78 -0.32 -7.43
CA MET A 58 1.12 0.85 -7.97
C MET A 58 1.99 2.11 -7.88
N MET A 59 2.75 2.29 -6.80
CA MET A 59 3.66 3.41 -6.64
C MET A 59 4.77 3.37 -7.69
N ASN A 60 5.34 2.19 -7.95
CA ASN A 60 6.34 2.02 -9.00
C ASN A 60 5.76 2.31 -10.37
N GLU A 61 4.51 1.94 -10.62
CA GLU A 61 3.82 2.28 -11.86
C GLU A 61 3.65 3.81 -12.01
N ILE A 62 3.16 4.50 -10.97
CA ILE A 62 2.99 5.96 -10.96
C ILE A 62 4.34 6.66 -11.18
N LEU A 63 5.38 6.27 -10.44
CA LEU A 63 6.70 6.90 -10.52
C LEU A 63 7.40 6.66 -11.87
N ALA A 64 6.99 5.64 -12.63
CA ALA A 64 7.48 5.36 -13.98
C ALA A 64 6.72 6.13 -15.08
N ARG A 65 5.71 6.93 -14.74
CA ARG A 65 5.00 7.79 -15.69
C ARG A 65 5.65 9.16 -15.81
N LYS A 66 5.26 9.86 -16.88
CA LYS A 66 5.64 11.24 -17.13
C LYS A 66 5.25 12.13 -15.97
N PHE A 67 6.11 13.09 -15.66
CA PHE A 67 5.79 14.07 -14.63
C PHE A 67 4.50 14.84 -14.98
N ASP A 68 4.39 15.31 -16.22
CA ASP A 68 3.27 16.08 -16.79
C ASP A 68 3.11 15.77 -18.28
N ALA A 69 1.94 16.04 -18.87
CA ALA A 69 1.67 15.78 -20.28
C ALA A 69 2.56 16.61 -21.22
N ASN A 70 2.98 17.79 -20.77
CA ASN A 70 3.82 18.72 -21.52
C ASN A 70 5.31 18.59 -21.17
N SER A 71 5.65 17.74 -20.19
CA SER A 71 7.05 17.43 -19.84
C SER A 71 7.47 16.11 -20.48
N ASP A 72 8.74 16.02 -20.88
CA ASP A 72 9.33 14.77 -21.36
C ASP A 72 10.19 14.10 -20.29
N ASP A 73 10.22 12.77 -20.32
CA ASP A 73 11.02 11.95 -19.41
C ASP A 73 12.48 11.81 -19.88
N ASN A 74 12.78 12.09 -21.15
CA ASN A 74 14.11 11.92 -21.74
C ASN A 74 14.93 13.22 -21.79
N GLY A 75 14.39 14.32 -21.27
CA GLY A 75 15.05 15.63 -21.29
C GLY A 75 15.12 16.29 -22.67
N GLU A 76 14.34 15.81 -23.65
CA GLU A 76 14.25 16.43 -24.98
C GLU A 76 13.18 17.53 -25.04
N GLN A 77 12.32 17.65 -24.01
CA GLN A 77 11.35 18.75 -23.87
C GLN A 77 11.58 19.61 -22.64
N ILE A 78 10.84 20.72 -22.63
CA ILE A 78 10.84 21.76 -21.61
C ILE A 78 10.40 21.18 -20.27
N ARG A 79 11.16 21.46 -19.22
CA ARG A 79 10.86 21.07 -17.84
C ARG A 79 9.84 22.02 -17.24
N CYS A 80 9.11 21.57 -16.23
CA CYS A 80 8.09 22.40 -15.59
C CYS A 80 8.61 23.64 -14.85
N ASP A 81 9.93 23.77 -14.71
CA ASP A 81 10.65 24.91 -14.12
C ASP A 81 11.42 25.75 -15.15
N ASP A 82 11.37 25.38 -16.43
CA ASP A 82 12.04 26.14 -17.48
C ASP A 82 11.26 27.44 -17.80
N THR A 83 12.01 28.51 -18.01
CA THR A 83 11.47 29.84 -18.33
C THR A 83 11.53 30.16 -19.82
N GLN A 84 12.17 29.30 -20.62
CA GLN A 84 12.38 29.49 -22.05
C GLN A 84 12.26 28.16 -22.81
N ASP A 85 11.79 28.21 -24.06
CA ASP A 85 11.80 27.06 -24.96
C ASP A 85 13.21 26.76 -25.51
N LEU A 86 13.31 25.70 -26.31
CA LEU A 86 14.57 25.31 -26.96
C LEU A 86 15.07 26.36 -27.98
N GLN A 87 14.26 27.35 -28.33
CA GLN A 87 14.55 28.46 -29.24
C GLN A 87 14.82 29.77 -28.49
N GLY A 88 14.78 29.78 -27.15
CA GLY A 88 15.01 30.94 -26.29
C GLY A 88 13.80 31.89 -26.16
N VAL A 89 12.61 31.46 -26.58
CA VAL A 89 11.35 32.20 -26.39
C VAL A 89 10.86 31.99 -24.97
N GLU A 90 10.45 33.05 -24.30
CA GLU A 90 9.90 32.98 -22.94
C GLU A 90 8.62 32.11 -22.92
N ILE A 91 8.60 31.15 -22.00
CA ILE A 91 7.43 30.30 -21.76
C ILE A 91 6.85 30.69 -20.40
N ASP A 92 5.53 30.92 -20.38
CA ASP A 92 4.80 31.01 -19.13
C ASP A 92 4.22 29.63 -18.78
N ASN A 93 4.68 29.07 -17.66
CA ASN A 93 4.25 27.81 -17.08
C ASN A 93 4.14 26.62 -18.07
N PRO A 94 5.25 25.90 -18.32
CA PRO A 94 5.27 24.81 -19.29
C PRO A 94 4.40 23.59 -18.97
N CYS A 95 3.91 23.42 -17.73
CA CYS A 95 3.15 22.24 -17.30
C CYS A 95 1.73 22.56 -16.84
N ALA A 96 0.88 21.54 -16.70
CA ALA A 96 -0.50 21.74 -16.29
C ALA A 96 -0.60 22.32 -14.86
N ILE A 97 -1.33 23.43 -14.71
CA ILE A 97 -1.60 24.07 -13.40
C ILE A 97 -2.58 23.23 -12.58
N THR A 98 -3.56 22.66 -13.26
CA THR A 98 -4.59 21.81 -12.65
C THR A 98 -4.25 20.37 -12.96
N LEU A 99 -4.05 19.57 -11.92
CA LEU A 99 -3.85 18.14 -12.03
C LEU A 99 -5.20 17.46 -12.26
N VAL A 100 -5.31 16.70 -13.34
CA VAL A 100 -6.58 16.08 -13.76
C VAL A 100 -6.41 14.57 -13.76
N ALA A 101 -7.33 13.89 -13.08
CA ALA A 101 -7.38 12.44 -13.12
C ALA A 101 -7.84 11.95 -14.50
N ASN A 102 -7.32 10.81 -14.95
CA ASN A 102 -7.84 10.11 -16.10
C ASN A 102 -8.59 8.85 -15.65
N THR A 103 -9.70 8.54 -16.33
CA THR A 103 -10.56 7.41 -16.02
C THR A 103 -10.21 6.17 -16.82
N GLU A 104 -9.45 6.31 -17.91
CA GLU A 104 -9.11 5.22 -18.80
C GLU A 104 -7.68 4.71 -18.56
N GLN A 105 -7.55 3.43 -18.25
CA GLN A 105 -6.26 2.79 -17.95
C GLN A 105 -5.23 2.97 -19.08
N GLN A 106 -5.71 2.99 -20.34
CA GLN A 106 -4.86 3.12 -21.54
C GLN A 106 -4.34 4.55 -21.73
N GLN A 107 -4.91 5.52 -21.03
CA GLN A 107 -4.56 6.93 -21.11
C GLN A 107 -3.80 7.42 -19.86
N LEU A 108 -3.40 6.51 -18.97
CA LEU A 108 -2.55 6.82 -17.81
C LEU A 108 -1.10 7.02 -18.28
N THR A 109 -0.82 8.23 -18.76
CA THR A 109 0.47 8.61 -19.35
C THR A 109 1.31 9.46 -18.40
N THR A 110 0.65 10.17 -17.49
CA THR A 110 1.23 11.08 -16.51
C THR A 110 0.98 10.58 -15.08
N VAL A 111 1.71 11.14 -14.13
CA VAL A 111 1.56 10.86 -12.71
C VAL A 111 0.16 11.22 -12.20
N ASP A 112 -0.39 12.37 -12.60
CA ASP A 112 -1.69 12.86 -12.11
C ASP A 112 -2.90 12.09 -12.65
N ASP A 113 -2.74 11.33 -13.72
CA ASP A 113 -3.81 10.47 -14.23
C ASP A 113 -4.30 9.46 -13.17
N TYR A 114 -3.44 9.09 -12.21
CA TYR A 114 -3.76 8.15 -11.14
C TYR A 114 -4.57 8.76 -9.98
N ILE A 115 -4.74 10.09 -9.92
CA ILE A 115 -5.51 10.77 -8.89
C ILE A 115 -6.90 10.19 -8.79
N GLY A 116 -7.36 9.88 -7.57
CA GLY A 116 -8.70 9.36 -7.30
C GLY A 116 -8.65 7.98 -6.63
N CYS A 117 -9.74 7.24 -6.74
CA CYS A 117 -9.92 5.98 -6.01
C CYS A 117 -9.96 4.76 -6.93
N TRP A 118 -9.28 3.70 -6.51
CA TRP A 118 -9.15 2.42 -7.19
C TRP A 118 -9.64 1.31 -6.27
N GLN A 119 -10.38 0.33 -6.78
CA GLN A 119 -11.09 -0.64 -5.96
C GLN A 119 -10.98 -2.06 -6.49
N GLY A 120 -10.98 -3.00 -5.54
CA GLY A 120 -11.21 -4.41 -5.78
C GLY A 120 -12.65 -4.72 -6.16
N LYS A 121 -12.88 -5.99 -6.51
CA LYS A 121 -14.16 -6.50 -7.01
C LYS A 121 -15.35 -6.29 -6.06
N SER A 122 -15.09 -6.33 -4.76
CA SER A 122 -16.09 -6.28 -3.68
C SER A 122 -15.88 -5.08 -2.76
N ALA A 123 -15.11 -4.09 -3.20
CA ALA A 123 -14.85 -2.85 -2.51
C ALA A 123 -15.53 -1.70 -3.24
N SER A 124 -15.92 -0.64 -2.52
CA SER A 124 -16.48 0.57 -3.09
C SER A 124 -15.68 1.76 -2.61
N CYS A 125 -15.21 2.55 -3.56
CA CYS A 125 -14.79 3.92 -3.31
C CYS A 125 -15.98 4.77 -2.87
N GLN A 126 -15.68 5.87 -2.18
CA GLN A 126 -16.69 6.87 -1.82
C GLN A 126 -17.26 7.49 -3.10
N ASP A 127 -18.55 7.85 -3.10
CA ASP A 127 -19.25 8.50 -4.21
C ASP A 127 -19.36 7.69 -5.52
N GLY A 128 -19.05 6.40 -5.50
CA GLY A 128 -19.24 5.49 -6.64
C GLY A 128 -18.29 5.75 -7.82
N ASN A 129 -17.25 6.57 -7.64
CA ASN A 129 -16.27 6.94 -8.67
C ASN A 129 -15.08 5.95 -8.77
N GLY A 130 -15.22 4.76 -8.20
CA GLY A 130 -14.12 3.81 -8.08
C GLY A 130 -13.74 3.15 -9.39
N ARG A 131 -12.45 3.20 -9.73
CA ARG A 131 -11.88 2.54 -10.89
C ARG A 131 -11.40 1.13 -10.53
N PRO A 132 -11.56 0.11 -11.39
CA PRO A 132 -11.11 -1.24 -11.06
C PRO A 132 -9.59 -1.28 -10.93
N LEU A 133 -9.08 -2.01 -9.93
CA LEU A 133 -7.65 -2.29 -9.83
C LEU A 133 -7.18 -3.12 -11.04
N SER A 134 -6.11 -2.66 -11.67
CA SER A 134 -5.41 -3.31 -12.77
C SER A 134 -3.91 -3.29 -12.52
N ASN A 135 -3.18 -4.22 -13.13
CA ASN A 135 -1.72 -4.20 -13.13
C ASN A 135 -1.17 -3.26 -14.22
N ALA A 136 0.16 -3.09 -14.24
CA ALA A 136 0.86 -2.25 -15.21
C ALA A 136 0.65 -2.65 -16.68
N LEU A 137 0.19 -3.88 -16.96
CA LEU A 137 -0.18 -4.35 -18.31
C LEU A 137 -1.65 -4.08 -18.64
N GLY A 138 -2.42 -3.47 -17.74
CA GLY A 138 -3.86 -3.22 -17.88
C GLY A 138 -4.75 -4.42 -17.59
N ASN A 139 -4.22 -5.54 -17.10
CA ASN A 139 -5.04 -6.68 -16.71
C ASN A 139 -5.66 -6.42 -15.35
N SER A 140 -6.96 -6.68 -15.20
CA SER A 140 -7.64 -6.48 -13.92
C SER A 140 -7.10 -7.44 -12.85
N ILE A 141 -6.77 -6.88 -11.69
CA ILE A 141 -6.38 -7.58 -10.46
C ILE A 141 -7.43 -7.37 -9.35
N ALA A 142 -8.59 -6.81 -9.71
CA ALA A 142 -9.64 -6.47 -8.75
C ALA A 142 -10.18 -7.70 -8.02
N ALA A 143 -10.16 -8.88 -8.64
CA ALA A 143 -10.55 -10.14 -8.00
C ALA A 143 -9.55 -10.58 -6.92
N ASP A 144 -8.26 -10.39 -7.16
CA ASP A 144 -7.21 -10.76 -6.20
C ASP A 144 -7.26 -9.87 -4.96
N TYR A 145 -7.57 -8.58 -5.16
CA TYR A 145 -7.67 -7.57 -4.12
C TYR A 145 -9.12 -7.19 -3.81
N SER A 146 -10.03 -8.16 -3.78
CA SER A 146 -11.49 -7.96 -3.75
C SER A 146 -11.99 -6.91 -2.75
N HIS A 147 -11.45 -6.86 -1.53
CA HIS A 147 -11.89 -5.94 -0.48
C HIS A 147 -10.96 -4.74 -0.26
N PHE A 148 -10.03 -4.50 -1.19
CA PHE A 148 -9.08 -3.40 -1.07
C PHE A 148 -9.57 -2.18 -1.82
N THR A 149 -9.30 -1.00 -1.27
CA THR A 149 -9.31 0.24 -2.04
C THR A 149 -7.95 0.91 -1.95
N VAL A 150 -7.58 1.63 -3.00
CA VAL A 150 -6.39 2.47 -3.06
C VAL A 150 -6.82 3.87 -3.44
N THR A 151 -6.62 4.82 -2.54
CA THR A 151 -6.88 6.24 -2.81
C THR A 151 -5.55 6.92 -3.07
N VAL A 152 -5.45 7.60 -4.22
CA VAL A 152 -4.26 8.35 -4.62
C VAL A 152 -4.62 9.83 -4.68
N ALA A 153 -3.88 10.63 -3.93
CA ALA A 153 -3.94 12.08 -3.96
C ALA A 153 -2.57 12.62 -4.38
N ILE A 154 -2.56 13.49 -5.38
CA ILE A 154 -1.33 14.07 -5.93
C ILE A 154 -1.49 15.57 -5.96
N PHE A 155 -0.44 16.29 -5.55
CA PHE A 155 -0.38 17.74 -5.59
C PHE A 155 1.06 18.21 -5.76
N TYR A 156 1.24 19.42 -6.27
CA TYR A 156 2.54 20.07 -6.31
C TYR A 156 3.02 20.43 -4.89
N ASP A 157 4.26 20.09 -4.57
CA ASP A 157 4.92 20.37 -3.29
C ASP A 157 6.38 20.78 -3.53
N ASN A 158 6.55 21.94 -4.16
CA ASN A 158 7.82 22.53 -4.56
C ASN A 158 8.76 22.80 -3.37
N ASN A 159 8.19 22.98 -2.18
CA ASN A 159 8.93 23.27 -0.95
C ASN A 159 9.16 22.01 -0.09
N LEU A 160 8.71 20.83 -0.52
CA LEU A 160 8.83 19.56 0.20
C LEU A 160 8.23 19.62 1.63
N THR A 161 7.13 20.36 1.80
CA THR A 161 6.50 20.64 3.11
C THR A 161 5.29 19.75 3.43
N ASN A 162 4.91 18.83 2.53
CA ASN A 162 3.64 18.10 2.58
C ASN A 162 2.40 19.00 2.52
N ASN A 163 2.52 20.20 1.95
CA ASN A 163 1.40 21.10 1.76
C ASN A 163 1.29 21.42 0.27
N PRO A 164 0.07 21.39 -0.30
CA PRO A 164 -0.12 21.74 -1.69
C PRO A 164 0.31 23.20 -1.93
N ASN A 165 1.14 23.42 -2.93
CA ASN A 165 1.41 24.76 -3.44
C ASN A 165 0.12 25.37 -4.00
N SER A 166 0.01 26.69 -3.88
CA SER A 166 -1.10 27.44 -4.44
C SER A 166 -1.12 27.32 -5.97
N THR A 167 -2.25 26.88 -6.53
CA THR A 167 -2.50 26.78 -7.97
C THR A 167 -2.74 28.13 -8.65
N THR A 168 -2.64 29.25 -7.92
CA THR A 168 -2.86 30.60 -8.45
C THR A 168 -1.58 31.38 -8.75
N ALA A 169 -0.41 30.78 -8.52
CA ALA A 169 0.87 31.40 -8.82
C ALA A 169 1.67 30.49 -9.77
N VAL A 170 2.17 31.10 -10.85
CA VAL A 170 3.23 30.52 -11.70
C VAL A 170 4.43 30.29 -10.78
N THR A 171 4.56 29.06 -10.26
CA THR A 171 5.69 28.66 -9.43
C THR A 171 6.37 27.49 -10.14
N PRO A 172 7.70 27.37 -10.02
CA PRO A 172 8.41 26.26 -10.64
C PRO A 172 7.87 24.95 -10.08
N HIS A 173 7.23 24.15 -10.93
CA HIS A 173 6.58 22.89 -10.56
C HIS A 173 7.61 21.75 -10.50
N ASN A 174 8.50 21.82 -9.51
CA ASN A 174 9.65 20.93 -9.40
C ASN A 174 9.27 19.52 -8.93
N TYR A 175 8.26 19.43 -8.05
CA TYR A 175 7.94 18.19 -7.36
C TYR A 175 6.43 17.99 -7.25
N LYS A 176 5.98 16.78 -7.59
CA LYS A 176 4.65 16.26 -7.25
C LYS A 176 4.80 15.31 -6.07
N ARG A 177 4.02 15.54 -5.01
CA ARG A 177 3.89 14.59 -3.90
C ARG A 177 2.74 13.64 -4.19
N ILE A 178 3.01 12.34 -4.12
CA ILE A 178 2.03 11.28 -4.24
C ILE A 178 1.73 10.77 -2.84
N ASN A 179 0.49 10.92 -2.38
CA ASN A 179 -0.02 10.30 -1.17
C ASN A 179 -0.97 9.17 -1.55
N MET A 180 -0.68 7.96 -1.09
CA MET A 180 -1.44 6.75 -1.37
C MET A 180 -1.94 6.14 -0.07
N VAL A 181 -3.22 5.80 -0.02
CA VAL A 181 -3.83 5.09 1.11
C VAL A 181 -4.41 3.78 0.60
N VAL A 182 -3.86 2.66 1.07
CA VAL A 182 -4.40 1.32 0.83
C VAL A 182 -5.26 0.92 2.02
N ASP A 183 -6.56 0.77 1.79
CA ASP A 183 -7.53 0.27 2.76
C ASP A 183 -7.78 -1.21 2.48
N SER A 184 -7.45 -2.10 3.42
CA SER A 184 -7.71 -3.54 3.32
C SER A 184 -9.07 -3.93 3.92
N GLY A 185 -9.98 -2.98 4.06
CA GLY A 185 -11.30 -3.13 4.64
C GLY A 185 -11.22 -3.25 6.15
N ARG A 186 -11.45 -4.46 6.68
CA ARG A 186 -11.48 -4.72 8.13
C ARG A 186 -10.09 -4.85 8.76
N TYR A 187 -9.03 -4.92 7.95
CA TYR A 187 -7.67 -5.22 8.39
C TYR A 187 -6.75 -3.98 8.36
N GLY A 188 -7.33 -2.78 8.33
CA GLY A 188 -6.63 -1.52 8.53
C GLY A 188 -6.39 -0.70 7.25
N ARG A 189 -5.90 0.53 7.48
CA ARG A 189 -5.53 1.49 6.43
C ARG A 189 -4.05 1.79 6.53
N TYR A 190 -3.36 1.70 5.40
CA TYR A 190 -1.91 1.85 5.30
C TYR A 190 -1.61 3.03 4.38
N SER A 191 -0.85 4.00 4.88
CA SER A 191 -0.51 5.21 4.14
C SER A 191 0.93 5.16 3.64
N PHE A 192 1.13 5.57 2.40
CA PHE A 192 2.40 5.61 1.70
C PHE A 192 2.54 6.98 1.05
N SER A 193 3.77 7.45 0.89
CA SER A 193 4.03 8.69 0.16
C SER A 193 5.35 8.63 -0.60
N ALA A 194 5.39 9.25 -1.76
CA ALA A 194 6.59 9.42 -2.57
C ALA A 194 6.60 10.80 -3.24
N TYR A 195 7.75 11.17 -3.78
CA TYR A 195 7.93 12.36 -4.60
C TYR A 195 8.35 11.95 -6.01
N ARG A 196 7.75 12.56 -7.03
CA ARG A 196 8.26 12.57 -8.40
C ARG A 196 8.79 13.97 -8.68
N GLY A 197 10.05 14.06 -9.11
CA GLY A 197 10.64 15.30 -9.63
C GLY A 197 10.36 15.46 -11.12
N ASN A 198 10.49 16.67 -11.65
CA ASN A 198 10.27 17.02 -13.06
C ASN A 198 11.49 16.77 -13.98
N TYR A 199 12.34 15.80 -13.63
CA TYR A 199 13.58 15.42 -14.33
C TYR A 199 13.64 13.92 -14.63
#